data_AF-A0A8B8QND5-F1
#
_entry.id   AF-A0A8B8QND5-F1
#
_cell.length_a   1.000
_cell.length_b   1.000
_cell.length_c   1.000
_cell.angle_alpha   90.00
_cell.angle_beta   90.00
_cell.angle_gamma   90.00
#
_symmetry.space_group_name_H-M   'P 1'
#
loop_
_entity.id
_entity.type
_entity.pdbx_description
1 polymer ?
#
loop_
_entity_poly.entity_id
_entity_poly.type
_entity_poly.pdbx_seq_one_letter_code
_entity_poly.pdbx_strand_id
1 'polypeptide(L)'
;MEGTIFAPSLEGMKHVKSEQGEMLAKPFLDVCKLILPVIDKFGAAMALVKSDIGGNVSRLQAKYESNPSQFKFLYSMVQVEVETKTAKASSSCTNGLLWLTRAMDFLVELFRNLLAHPDWTMSQACSDSYGKTLKKWHGWLASSSFTVAMKLAPDRKKFMDVIGGSGDVNADMEKFCTNFSPLLEENHKFLAGVGLDDLKAS
;
A
#
# COMPACT_ATOMS: atom_id res chain seq x y z
N MET A 1 -10.79 -17.40 -11.12
CA MET A 1 -9.81 -16.36 -11.51
C MET A 1 -8.71 -17.12 -12.21
N GLU A 2 -8.54 -16.94 -13.51
CA GLU A 2 -7.36 -17.46 -14.21
C GLU A 2 -6.16 -16.60 -13.79
N GLY A 3 -5.06 -17.23 -13.37
CA GLY A 3 -3.84 -16.52 -12.98
C GLY A 3 -3.68 -16.28 -11.47
N THR A 4 -2.68 -15.46 -11.13
CA THR A 4 -2.32 -15.14 -9.75
C THR A 4 -3.20 -14.01 -9.20
N ILE A 5 -3.19 -13.81 -7.89
CA ILE A 5 -3.88 -12.67 -7.25
C ILE A 5 -3.30 -11.30 -7.66
N PHE A 6 -2.09 -11.27 -8.22
CA PHE A 6 -1.42 -10.05 -8.66
C PHE A 6 -1.87 -9.61 -10.05
N ALA A 7 -2.36 -10.52 -10.89
CA ALA A 7 -2.67 -10.25 -12.29
C ALA A 7 -3.58 -9.01 -12.50
N PRO A 8 -4.67 -8.81 -11.74
CA PRO A 8 -5.49 -7.60 -11.89
C PRO A 8 -4.73 -6.31 -11.56
N SER A 9 -3.89 -6.33 -10.52
CA SER A 9 -3.10 -5.16 -10.13
C SER A 9 -1.99 -4.85 -11.15
N LEU A 10 -1.36 -5.88 -11.72
CA LEU A 10 -0.37 -5.73 -12.78
C LEU A 10 -0.97 -5.11 -14.04
N GLU A 11 -2.19 -5.51 -14.41
CA GLU A 11 -2.91 -4.87 -15.51
C GLU A 11 -3.25 -3.41 -15.18
N GLY A 12 -3.82 -3.17 -14.00
CA GLY A 12 -4.19 -1.82 -13.55
C GLY A 12 -3.02 -0.83 -13.52
N MET A 13 -1.81 -1.28 -13.16
CA MET A 13 -0.62 -0.44 -13.12
C MET A 13 -0.27 0.21 -14.46
N LYS A 14 -0.61 -0.43 -15.58
CA LYS A 14 -0.37 0.13 -16.94
C LYS A 14 -1.13 1.43 -17.19
N HIS A 15 -2.17 1.69 -16.40
CA HIS A 15 -3.07 2.83 -16.55
C HIS A 15 -2.93 3.86 -15.42
N VAL A 16 -1.94 3.72 -14.54
CA VAL A 16 -1.74 4.65 -13.41
C VAL A 16 -1.26 6.02 -13.86
N LYS A 17 -0.59 6.09 -15.01
CA LYS A 17 -0.04 7.33 -15.55
C LYS A 17 -0.85 7.86 -16.73
N SER A 18 -0.98 9.18 -16.84
CA SER A 18 -1.42 9.84 -18.07
C SER A 18 -0.37 9.65 -19.18
N GLU A 19 -0.72 10.02 -20.42
CA GLU A 19 0.24 10.06 -21.53
C GLU A 19 1.41 11.03 -21.24
N GLN A 20 1.20 12.02 -20.39
CA GLN A 20 2.20 13.00 -19.95
C GLN A 20 2.99 12.52 -18.71
N GLY A 21 2.70 11.33 -18.18
CA GLY A 21 3.40 10.75 -17.04
C GLY A 21 2.87 11.19 -15.67
N GLU A 22 1.73 11.88 -15.58
CA GLU A 22 1.15 12.33 -14.32
C GLU A 22 0.38 11.18 -13.63
N MET A 23 0.44 11.11 -12.30
CA MET A 23 -0.26 10.06 -11.56
C MET A 23 -1.77 10.33 -11.50
N LEU A 24 -2.56 9.44 -12.12
CA LEU A 24 -4.01 9.50 -12.13
C LEU A 24 -4.57 8.95 -10.81
N ALA A 25 -5.47 9.70 -10.18
CA ALA A 25 -5.99 9.38 -8.86
C ALA A 25 -6.76 8.04 -8.85
N LYS A 26 -7.77 7.92 -9.74
CA LYS A 26 -8.64 6.74 -9.76
C LYS A 26 -7.87 5.45 -10.09
N PRO A 27 -7.06 5.38 -11.17
CA PRO A 27 -6.28 4.18 -11.47
C PRO A 27 -5.31 3.77 -10.34
N PHE A 28 -4.62 4.73 -9.70
CA PHE A 28 -3.75 4.44 -8.55
C PHE A 28 -4.52 3.82 -7.38
N LEU A 29 -5.67 4.41 -7.02
CA LEU A 29 -6.52 3.90 -5.95
C LEU A 29 -7.11 2.52 -6.28
N ASP A 30 -7.48 2.29 -7.54
CA ASP A 30 -7.97 0.99 -7.99
C ASP A 30 -6.88 -0.10 -7.85
N VAL A 31 -5.64 0.19 -8.25
CA VAL A 31 -4.50 -0.74 -8.03
C VAL A 31 -4.31 -1.04 -6.54
N CYS A 32 -4.35 -0.02 -5.67
CA CYS A 32 -4.26 -0.21 -4.22
C CYS A 32 -5.39 -1.08 -3.66
N LYS A 33 -6.60 -0.99 -4.21
CA LYS A 33 -7.73 -1.86 -3.83
C LYS A 33 -7.54 -3.30 -4.32
N LEU A 34 -7.02 -3.47 -5.53
CA LEU A 34 -6.84 -4.78 -6.16
C LEU A 34 -5.82 -5.66 -5.43
N ILE A 35 -4.90 -5.08 -4.64
CA ILE A 35 -3.97 -5.85 -3.80
C ILE A 35 -4.53 -6.20 -2.41
N LEU A 36 -5.58 -5.52 -1.94
CA LEU A 36 -6.19 -5.79 -0.63
C LEU A 36 -6.64 -7.25 -0.43
N PRO A 37 -7.16 -7.97 -1.46
CA PRO A 37 -7.48 -9.39 -1.33
C PRO A 37 -6.29 -10.26 -0.91
N VAL A 38 -5.04 -9.85 -1.13
CA VAL A 38 -3.84 -10.54 -0.60
C VAL A 38 -3.82 -10.47 0.93
N ILE A 39 -4.15 -9.30 1.47
CA ILE A 39 -4.21 -9.06 2.92
C ILE A 39 -5.32 -9.89 3.55
N ASP A 40 -6.44 -10.09 2.85
CA ASP A 40 -7.51 -10.99 3.31
C ASP A 40 -7.03 -12.43 3.52
N LYS A 41 -5.99 -12.87 2.80
CA LYS A 41 -5.45 -14.23 2.93
C LYS A 41 -4.59 -14.42 4.17
N PHE A 42 -4.23 -13.33 4.87
CA PHE A 42 -3.65 -13.42 6.21
C PHE A 42 -4.69 -13.73 7.30
N GLY A 43 -5.98 -13.70 6.97
CA GLY A 43 -7.05 -13.97 7.93
C GLY A 43 -7.16 -12.90 9.01
N ALA A 44 -7.68 -13.28 10.19
CA ALA A 44 -7.99 -12.36 11.28
C ALA A 44 -6.77 -11.55 11.77
N ALA A 45 -5.56 -12.08 11.59
CA ALA A 45 -4.30 -11.43 11.96
C ALA A 45 -4.12 -10.04 11.34
N MET A 46 -4.62 -9.84 10.12
CA MET A 46 -4.44 -8.61 9.36
C MET A 46 -5.72 -7.82 9.17
N ALA A 47 -6.80 -8.14 9.91
CA ALA A 47 -8.05 -7.39 9.82
C ALA A 47 -7.85 -5.90 10.16
N LEU A 48 -7.03 -5.60 11.16
CA LEU A 48 -6.65 -4.22 11.52
C LEU A 48 -5.87 -3.53 10.40
N VAL A 49 -4.90 -4.23 9.80
CA VAL A 49 -4.09 -3.71 8.68
C VAL A 49 -4.97 -3.43 7.46
N LYS A 50 -5.88 -4.35 7.13
CA LYS A 50 -6.85 -4.15 6.05
C LYS A 50 -7.74 -2.93 6.32
N SER A 51 -8.25 -2.79 7.54
CA SER A 51 -9.10 -1.65 7.91
C SER A 51 -8.35 -0.33 7.78
N ASP A 52 -7.08 -0.28 8.17
CA ASP A 52 -6.25 0.91 8.04
C ASP A 52 -6.04 1.31 6.57
N ILE A 53 -5.58 0.37 5.74
CA ILE A 53 -5.35 0.62 4.31
C ILE A 53 -6.67 0.97 3.61
N GLY A 54 -7.75 0.23 3.88
CA GLY A 54 -9.08 0.49 3.33
C GLY A 54 -9.64 1.86 3.74
N GLY A 55 -9.36 2.30 4.97
CA GLY A 55 -9.69 3.64 5.45
C GLY A 55 -8.92 4.73 4.70
N ASN A 56 -7.62 4.54 4.49
CA ASN A 56 -6.78 5.48 3.74
C ASN A 56 -7.22 5.60 2.28
N VAL A 57 -7.52 4.47 1.62
CA VAL A 57 -8.10 4.45 0.27
C VAL A 57 -9.45 5.17 0.23
N SER A 58 -10.33 4.92 1.20
CA SER A 58 -11.66 5.54 1.26
C SER A 58 -11.59 7.06 1.40
N ARG A 59 -10.62 7.60 2.17
CA ARG A 59 -10.42 9.05 2.29
C ARG A 59 -10.05 9.71 0.96
N LEU A 60 -9.11 9.11 0.23
CA LEU A 60 -8.70 9.59 -1.10
C LEU A 60 -9.84 9.44 -2.12
N GLN A 61 -10.55 8.33 -2.08
CA GLN A 61 -11.70 8.09 -2.95
C GLN A 61 -12.80 9.14 -2.73
N ALA A 62 -13.14 9.44 -1.47
CA ALA A 62 -14.13 10.47 -1.15
C ALA A 62 -13.71 11.86 -1.64
N LYS A 63 -12.41 12.20 -1.54
CA LYS A 63 -11.88 13.44 -2.10
C LYS A 63 -12.02 13.47 -3.62
N TYR A 64 -11.62 12.39 -4.31
CA TYR A 64 -11.78 12.26 -5.76
C TYR A 64 -13.25 12.44 -6.18
N GLU A 65 -14.17 11.76 -5.51
CA GLU A 65 -15.61 11.80 -5.81
C GLU A 65 -16.25 13.16 -5.57
N SER A 66 -15.70 13.98 -4.67
CA SER A 66 -16.21 15.34 -4.44
C SER A 66 -16.08 16.26 -5.66
N ASN A 67 -15.07 16.04 -6.51
CA ASN A 67 -14.91 16.74 -7.78
C ASN A 67 -13.93 15.99 -8.70
N PRO A 68 -14.39 14.98 -9.48
CA PRO A 68 -13.51 14.14 -10.29
C PRO A 68 -12.69 14.90 -11.34
N SER A 69 -13.22 16.01 -11.85
CA SER A 69 -12.52 16.86 -12.82
C SER A 69 -11.34 17.59 -12.18
N GLN A 70 -11.53 18.14 -10.98
CA GLN A 70 -10.46 18.82 -10.23
C GLN A 70 -9.43 17.83 -9.66
N PHE A 71 -9.90 16.65 -9.23
CA PHE A 71 -9.09 15.64 -8.56
C PHE A 71 -8.70 14.47 -9.47
N LYS A 72 -8.67 14.71 -10.80
CA LYS A 72 -8.23 13.72 -11.79
C LYS A 72 -6.84 13.16 -11.47
N PHE A 73 -5.93 14.02 -11.03
CA PHE A 73 -4.56 13.67 -10.67
C PHE A 73 -4.41 13.49 -9.17
N LEU A 74 -3.60 12.52 -8.75
CA LEU A 74 -3.44 12.15 -7.34
C LEU A 74 -2.96 13.34 -6.50
N TYR A 75 -2.00 14.10 -7.03
CA TYR A 75 -1.34 15.18 -6.31
C TYR A 75 -2.17 16.46 -6.24
N SER A 76 -3.17 16.66 -7.12
CA SER A 76 -4.04 17.83 -7.03
C SER A 76 -4.90 17.81 -5.76
N MET A 77 -5.25 16.61 -5.26
CA MET A 77 -5.94 16.46 -3.97
C MET A 77 -5.10 17.00 -2.80
N VAL A 78 -3.80 16.70 -2.80
CA VAL A 78 -2.87 17.15 -1.76
C VAL A 78 -2.60 18.64 -1.87
N GLN A 79 -2.37 19.15 -3.07
CA GLN A 79 -2.11 20.58 -3.31
C GLN A 79 -3.23 21.46 -2.72
N VAL A 80 -4.49 21.10 -2.95
CA VAL A 80 -5.64 21.82 -2.38
C VAL A 80 -5.62 21.78 -0.85
N GLU A 81 -5.28 20.66 -0.23
CA GLU A 81 -5.20 20.58 1.24
C GLU A 81 -4.01 21.35 1.81
N VAL A 82 -2.90 21.46 1.08
CA VAL A 82 -1.76 22.30 1.43
C VAL A 82 -2.14 23.77 1.37
N GLU A 83 -2.73 24.22 0.27
CA GLU A 83 -3.17 25.60 0.05
C GLU A 83 -4.20 26.06 1.10
N THR A 84 -5.13 25.16 1.46
CA THR A 84 -6.16 25.42 2.47
C THR A 84 -5.71 25.14 3.90
N LYS A 85 -4.45 24.73 4.12
CA LYS A 85 -3.86 24.40 5.43
C LYS A 85 -4.60 23.30 6.19
N THR A 86 -5.21 22.36 5.46
CA THR A 86 -5.94 21.21 6.00
C THR A 86 -5.17 19.88 5.89
N ALA A 87 -4.04 19.85 5.19
CA ALA A 87 -3.29 18.64 4.88
C ALA A 87 -2.82 17.82 6.10
N LYS A 88 -2.59 18.47 7.25
CA LYS A 88 -2.14 17.81 8.48
C LYS A 88 -3.28 17.29 9.37
N ALA A 89 -4.54 17.51 9.00
CA ALA A 89 -5.66 16.94 9.74
C ALA A 89 -5.63 15.41 9.66
N SER A 90 -6.00 14.72 10.74
CA SER A 90 -5.99 13.24 10.78
C SER A 90 -6.93 12.62 9.73
N SER A 91 -8.01 13.33 9.37
CA SER A 91 -8.99 12.95 8.35
C SER A 91 -8.64 13.39 6.93
N SER A 92 -7.53 14.10 6.73
CA SER A 92 -7.15 14.63 5.41
C SER A 92 -6.86 13.51 4.42
N CYS A 93 -7.12 13.76 3.13
CA CYS A 93 -6.76 12.81 2.09
C CYS A 93 -5.23 12.74 1.92
N THR A 94 -4.50 13.80 2.27
CA THR A 94 -3.04 13.81 2.26
C THR A 94 -2.46 12.85 3.31
N ASN A 95 -3.02 12.84 4.52
CA ASN A 95 -2.67 11.85 5.54
C ASN A 95 -3.04 10.44 5.04
N GLY A 96 -4.18 10.29 4.36
CA GLY A 96 -4.54 9.07 3.65
C GLY A 96 -3.48 8.61 2.64
N LEU A 97 -2.97 9.50 1.79
CA LEU A 97 -1.94 9.19 0.80
C LEU A 97 -0.62 8.77 1.44
N LEU A 98 -0.20 9.47 2.50
CA LEU A 98 1.02 9.16 3.22
C LEU A 98 0.98 7.74 3.81
N TRP A 99 -0.06 7.42 4.56
CA TRP A 99 -0.19 6.11 5.20
C TRP A 99 -0.47 4.99 4.21
N LEU A 100 -1.23 5.27 3.15
CA LEU A 100 -1.41 4.31 2.06
C LEU A 100 -0.07 3.99 1.39
N THR A 101 0.74 5.00 1.05
CA THR A 101 2.04 4.80 0.40
C THR A 101 2.96 3.95 1.29
N ARG A 102 3.08 4.29 2.57
CA ARG A 102 3.91 3.53 3.52
C ARG A 102 3.44 2.10 3.76
N ALA A 103 2.12 1.87 3.77
CA ALA A 103 1.57 0.53 3.85
C ALA A 103 1.84 -0.29 2.59
N MET A 104 1.83 0.35 1.42
CA MET A 104 2.22 -0.26 0.16
C MET A 104 3.72 -0.59 0.10
N ASP A 105 4.60 0.25 0.67
CA ASP A 105 6.03 -0.09 0.81
C ASP A 105 6.22 -1.36 1.62
N PHE A 106 5.48 -1.49 2.73
CA PHE A 106 5.53 -2.70 3.55
C PHE A 106 5.13 -3.94 2.75
N LEU A 107 4.08 -3.87 1.93
CA LEU A 107 3.65 -4.99 1.09
C LEU A 107 4.70 -5.34 0.03
N VAL A 108 5.27 -4.32 -0.64
CA VAL A 108 6.34 -4.52 -1.61
C VAL A 108 7.56 -5.19 -0.96
N GLU A 109 7.98 -4.72 0.22
CA GLU A 109 9.12 -5.31 0.92
C GLU A 109 8.82 -6.72 1.43
N LEU A 110 7.59 -6.97 1.89
CA LEU A 110 7.14 -8.32 2.24
C LEU A 110 7.22 -9.26 1.06
N PHE A 111 6.74 -8.85 -0.12
CA PHE A 111 6.81 -9.64 -1.33
C PHE A 111 8.26 -9.91 -1.76
N ARG A 112 9.16 -8.91 -1.68
CA ARG A 112 10.59 -9.13 -1.89
C ARG A 112 11.18 -10.17 -0.94
N ASN A 113 10.85 -10.08 0.35
CA ASN A 113 11.31 -11.03 1.35
C ASN A 113 10.74 -12.44 1.12
N LEU A 114 9.49 -12.56 0.68
CA LEU A 114 8.91 -13.84 0.30
C LEU A 114 9.65 -14.46 -0.90
N LEU A 115 10.07 -13.66 -1.89
CA LEU A 115 10.85 -14.16 -3.03
C LEU A 115 12.28 -14.54 -2.64
N ALA A 116 12.97 -13.68 -1.90
CA ALA A 116 14.40 -13.83 -1.60
C ALA A 116 14.69 -14.88 -0.53
N HIS A 117 13.75 -15.12 0.39
CA HIS A 117 13.94 -15.99 1.55
C HIS A 117 12.86 -17.08 1.62
N PRO A 118 12.96 -18.14 0.80
CA PRO A 118 11.96 -19.22 0.74
C PRO A 118 11.85 -20.02 2.04
N ASP A 119 12.90 -20.01 2.86
CA ASP A 119 13.05 -20.71 4.14
C ASP A 119 12.51 -19.93 5.35
N TRP A 120 12.27 -18.62 5.20
CA TRP A 120 11.74 -17.80 6.29
C TRP A 120 10.27 -18.11 6.59
N THR A 121 9.92 -18.13 7.87
CA THR A 121 8.53 -18.09 8.31
C THR A 121 7.85 -16.79 7.89
N MET A 122 6.51 -16.78 7.84
CA MET A 122 5.74 -15.56 7.53
C MET A 122 6.05 -14.43 8.53
N SER A 123 6.17 -14.77 9.81
CA SER A 123 6.50 -13.78 10.87
C SER A 123 7.89 -13.15 10.67
N GLN A 124 8.89 -13.93 10.24
CA GLN A 124 10.21 -13.39 9.90
C GLN A 124 10.13 -12.42 8.72
N ALA A 125 9.48 -12.82 7.62
CA ALA A 125 9.33 -11.97 6.44
C ALA A 125 8.57 -10.67 6.76
N CYS A 126 7.45 -10.74 7.49
CA CYS A 126 6.71 -9.56 7.90
C CYS A 126 7.51 -8.68 8.87
N SER A 127 8.21 -9.26 9.86
CA SER A 127 8.95 -8.48 10.87
C SER A 127 10.12 -7.72 10.26
N ASP A 128 10.86 -8.33 9.33
CA ASP A 128 11.92 -7.65 8.59
C ASP A 128 11.37 -6.50 7.74
N SER A 129 10.31 -6.78 6.96
CA SER A 129 9.63 -5.78 6.12
C SER A 129 9.14 -4.59 6.93
N TYR A 130 8.54 -4.85 8.09
CA TYR A 130 8.09 -3.82 9.02
C TYR A 130 9.25 -2.97 9.55
N GLY A 131 10.37 -3.61 9.90
CA GLY A 131 11.58 -2.94 10.35
C GLY A 131 12.14 -1.94 9.34
N LYS A 132 12.13 -2.31 8.05
CA LYS A 132 12.64 -1.48 6.94
C LYS A 132 11.69 -0.35 6.53
N THR A 133 10.39 -0.48 6.80
CA THR A 133 9.36 0.43 6.26
C THR A 133 8.62 1.20 7.35
N LEU A 134 7.65 0.57 8.01
CA LEU A 134 6.68 1.22 8.90
C LEU A 134 7.21 1.50 10.31
N LYS A 135 8.18 0.73 10.80
CA LYS A 135 8.64 0.81 12.21
C LYS A 135 9.08 2.21 12.64
N LYS A 136 9.78 2.94 11.78
CA LYS A 136 10.25 4.32 12.08
C LYS A 136 9.11 5.35 12.20
N TRP A 137 7.94 5.04 11.63
CA TRP A 137 6.77 5.93 11.57
C TRP A 137 5.72 5.61 12.63
N HIS A 138 5.73 4.38 13.16
CA HIS A 138 4.78 3.91 14.17
C HIS A 138 5.20 4.35 15.57
N GLY A 139 4.25 4.92 16.32
CA GLY A 139 4.37 5.06 17.78
C GLY A 139 4.26 3.72 18.50
N TRP A 140 4.46 3.73 19.83
CA TRP A 140 4.49 2.52 20.65
C TRP A 140 3.21 1.67 20.54
N LEU A 141 2.05 2.32 20.42
CA LEU A 141 0.76 1.65 20.31
C LEU A 141 0.67 0.88 18.98
N ALA A 142 0.98 1.53 17.86
CA ALA A 142 0.97 0.91 16.54
C ALA A 142 2.01 -0.21 16.42
N SER A 143 3.21 -0.04 17.00
CA SER A 143 4.24 -1.10 17.04
C SER A 143 3.83 -2.31 17.89
N SER A 144 3.13 -2.07 19.00
CA SER A 144 2.60 -3.14 19.85
C SER A 144 1.52 -3.94 19.13
N SER A 145 0.59 -3.26 18.46
CA SER A 145 -0.43 -3.89 17.63
C SER A 145 0.17 -4.77 16.53
N PHE A 146 1.22 -4.29 15.85
CA PHE A 146 1.94 -5.09 14.85
C PHE A 146 2.53 -6.37 15.46
N THR A 147 3.16 -6.26 16.63
CA THR A 147 3.75 -7.42 17.33
C THR A 147 2.69 -8.48 17.67
N VAL A 148 1.49 -8.06 18.06
CA VAL A 148 0.37 -8.98 18.30
C VAL A 148 -0.11 -9.62 17.00
N ALA A 149 -0.26 -8.83 15.92
CA ALA A 149 -0.65 -9.34 14.60
C ALA A 149 0.32 -10.42 14.08
N MET A 150 1.64 -10.27 14.33
CA MET A 150 2.64 -11.26 13.93
C MET A 150 2.48 -12.62 14.62
N LYS A 151 1.93 -12.65 15.84
CA LYS A 151 1.63 -13.93 16.52
C LYS A 151 0.49 -14.70 15.87
N LEU A 152 -0.31 -14.00 15.06
CA LEU A 152 -1.46 -14.55 14.35
C LEU A 152 -1.17 -14.77 12.86
N ALA A 153 0.05 -14.43 12.39
CA ALA A 153 0.42 -14.56 10.99
C ALA A 153 0.18 -16.00 10.49
N PRO A 154 -0.28 -16.17 9.23
CA PRO A 154 -0.59 -17.49 8.70
C PRO A 154 0.67 -18.33 8.52
N ASP A 155 0.46 -19.64 8.35
CA ASP A 155 1.50 -20.49 7.79
C ASP A 155 1.89 -19.99 6.38
N ARG A 156 3.21 -19.95 6.13
CA ARG A 156 3.75 -19.43 4.88
C ARG A 156 3.30 -20.25 3.69
N LYS A 157 3.38 -21.58 3.77
CA LYS A 157 3.05 -22.44 2.64
C LYS A 157 1.59 -22.25 2.25
N LYS A 158 0.68 -22.27 3.24
CA LYS A 158 -0.74 -21.99 3.01
C LYS A 158 -0.96 -20.62 2.39
N PHE A 159 -0.25 -19.59 2.85
CA PHE A 159 -0.35 -18.26 2.26
C PHE A 159 0.06 -18.26 0.77
N MET A 160 1.25 -18.80 0.46
CA MET A 160 1.78 -18.87 -0.91
C MET A 160 0.87 -19.68 -1.84
N ASP A 161 0.36 -20.83 -1.38
CA ASP A 161 -0.59 -21.67 -2.13
C ASP A 161 -1.86 -20.87 -2.50
N VAL A 162 -2.35 -20.03 -1.59
CA VAL A 162 -3.57 -19.24 -1.81
C VAL A 162 -3.34 -18.06 -2.77
N ILE A 163 -2.20 -17.38 -2.67
CA ILE A 163 -1.93 -16.22 -3.54
C ILE A 163 -1.48 -16.63 -4.96
N GLY A 164 -0.96 -17.84 -5.12
CA GLY A 164 -0.47 -18.32 -6.41
C GLY A 164 -1.55 -18.78 -7.38
N GLY A 165 -2.69 -19.27 -6.87
CA GLY A 165 -3.79 -19.71 -7.74
C GLY A 165 -3.30 -20.72 -8.78
N SER A 166 -3.53 -20.42 -10.07
CA SER A 166 -3.11 -21.29 -11.19
C SER A 166 -1.94 -20.73 -12.01
N GLY A 167 -1.25 -19.68 -11.53
CA GLY A 167 -0.21 -18.97 -12.27
C GLY A 167 1.18 -19.03 -11.62
N ASP A 168 2.17 -18.39 -12.25
CA ASP A 168 3.51 -18.22 -11.67
C ASP A 168 3.51 -17.05 -10.67
N VAL A 169 3.23 -17.39 -9.41
CA VAL A 169 3.17 -16.41 -8.32
C VAL A 169 4.46 -15.66 -8.10
N ASN A 170 5.61 -16.31 -8.32
CA ASN A 170 6.89 -15.70 -8.05
C ASN A 170 7.20 -14.64 -9.11
N ALA A 171 6.99 -14.98 -10.39
CA ALA A 171 7.19 -14.05 -11.49
C ALA A 171 6.24 -12.85 -11.41
N ASP A 172 4.96 -13.07 -11.06
CA ASP A 172 4.00 -11.96 -10.95
C ASP A 172 4.26 -11.09 -9.70
N MET A 173 4.69 -11.69 -8.59
CA MET A 173 5.09 -10.96 -7.40
C MET A 173 6.34 -10.09 -7.66
N GLU A 174 7.31 -10.60 -8.40
CA GLU A 174 8.51 -9.85 -8.81
C GLU A 174 8.14 -8.67 -9.71
N LYS A 175 7.28 -8.89 -10.72
CA LYS A 175 6.76 -7.83 -11.59
C LYS A 175 6.00 -6.78 -10.78
N PHE A 176 5.19 -7.19 -9.81
CA PHE A 176 4.45 -6.27 -8.94
C PHE A 176 5.42 -5.36 -8.19
N CYS A 177 6.43 -5.94 -7.53
CA CYS A 177 7.43 -5.17 -6.81
C CYS A 177 8.18 -4.20 -7.73
N THR A 178 8.57 -4.66 -8.92
CA THR A 178 9.30 -3.86 -9.92
C THR A 178 8.47 -2.69 -10.44
N ASN A 179 7.19 -2.92 -10.78
CA ASN A 179 6.33 -1.92 -11.40
C ASN A 179 5.73 -0.94 -10.40
N PHE A 180 5.47 -1.38 -9.17
CA PHE A 180 4.80 -0.55 -8.17
C PHE A 180 5.76 0.37 -7.41
N SER A 181 7.00 -0.08 -7.16
CA SER A 181 7.98 0.70 -6.38
C SER A 181 8.22 2.10 -6.94
N PRO A 182 8.39 2.32 -8.26
CA PRO A 182 8.59 3.67 -8.80
C PRO A 182 7.40 4.61 -8.55
N LEU A 183 6.18 4.07 -8.50
CA LEU A 183 4.98 4.87 -8.20
C LEU A 183 4.98 5.31 -6.73
N LEU A 184 5.38 4.43 -5.81
CA LEU A 184 5.52 4.78 -4.39
C LEU A 184 6.65 5.78 -4.16
N GLU A 185 7.78 5.61 -4.85
CA GLU A 185 8.90 6.55 -4.79
C GLU A 185 8.49 7.95 -5.25
N GLU A 186 7.66 8.07 -6.28
CA GLU A 186 7.11 9.35 -6.72
C GLU A 186 6.20 9.99 -5.67
N ASN A 187 5.35 9.19 -5.00
CA ASN A 187 4.53 9.68 -3.90
C ASN A 187 5.40 10.24 -2.76
N HIS A 188 6.45 9.53 -2.36
CA HIS A 188 7.39 10.02 -1.35
C HIS A 188 8.08 11.31 -1.79
N LYS A 189 8.60 11.37 -3.03
CA LYS A 189 9.23 12.59 -3.56
C LYS A 189 8.29 13.78 -3.54
N PHE A 190 7.04 13.58 -3.95
CA PHE A 190 6.03 14.62 -3.92
C PHE A 190 5.70 15.06 -2.48
N LEU A 191 5.40 14.11 -1.58
CA LEU A 191 5.07 14.39 -0.18
C LEU A 191 6.23 15.08 0.56
N ALA A 192 7.46 14.69 0.28
CA ALA A 192 8.65 15.34 0.81
C ALA A 192 8.79 16.76 0.27
N GLY A 193 8.54 16.97 -1.02
CA GLY A 193 8.54 18.29 -1.66
C GLY A 193 7.56 19.30 -1.06
N VAL A 194 6.47 18.82 -0.44
CA VAL A 194 5.50 19.66 0.29
C VAL A 194 5.65 19.58 1.83
N GLY A 195 6.70 18.92 2.34
CA GLY A 195 7.00 18.85 3.78
C GLY A 195 6.03 17.99 4.60
N LEU A 196 5.46 16.94 4.00
CA LEU A 196 4.45 16.07 4.61
C LEU A 196 4.89 14.61 4.76
N ASP A 197 6.10 14.24 4.30
CA ASP A 197 6.59 12.85 4.34
C ASP A 197 7.09 12.40 5.73
N ASP A 198 7.28 13.32 6.68
CA ASP A 198 7.85 13.02 8.01
C ASP A 198 6.80 12.84 9.13
N LEU A 199 5.51 12.89 8.82
CA LEU A 199 4.45 12.75 9.83
C LEU A 199 4.49 11.34 10.47
N LYS A 200 4.35 11.25 11.79
CA LYS A 200 4.33 9.98 12.53
C LYS A 200 2.94 9.67 13.05
N ALA A 201 2.66 8.39 13.26
CA ALA A 201 1.48 7.97 14.00
C ALA A 201 1.70 8.36 15.46
N SER A 202 0.71 9.03 16.04
CA SER A 202 0.61 9.27 17.48
C SER A 202 0.59 7.96 18.27
#